data_AF-A0A0G0QL08-F1
#
_entry.id   AF-A0A0G0QL08-F1
#
_cell.length_a   1.000
_cell.length_b   1.000
_cell.length_c   1.000
_cell.angle_alpha   90.00
_cell.angle_beta   90.00
_cell.angle_gamma   90.00
#
_symmetry.space_group_name_H-M   'P 1'
#
loop_
_entity.id
_entity.type
_entity.pdbx_description
1 polymer ?
#
loop_
_entity_poly.entity_id
_entity_poly.type
_entity_poly.pdbx_seq_one_letter_code
_entity_poly.pdbx_strand_id
1 'polypeptide(L)'
;MTDDALKAIAEKKIKELEKEEAMLKEELKNKQLFNASAWAEYGSELCAGSMIREEKDIYSRIDEVRNKIALLRLVVSGKLDISREERLKNKAIEISNQMSGLLSSLKLVDDELLELRKIKNLLN
;
A
#
# COMPACT_ATOMS: atom_id res chain seq x y z
N MET A 1 1.60 17.56 -4.31
CA MET A 1 0.43 17.47 -3.43
C MET A 1 0.91 17.56 -2.00
N THR A 2 0.23 18.31 -1.13
CA THR A 2 0.58 18.41 0.29
C THR A 2 0.01 17.22 1.08
N ASP A 3 0.62 16.89 2.22
CA ASP A 3 0.14 15.82 3.11
C ASP A 3 -1.30 16.07 3.57
N ASP A 4 -1.69 17.33 3.76
CA ASP A 4 -3.05 17.71 4.14
C ASP A 4 -4.08 17.46 3.02
N ALA A 5 -3.67 17.65 1.75
CA ALA A 5 -4.52 17.31 0.62
C ALA A 5 -4.73 15.79 0.51
N LEU A 6 -3.69 15.00 0.78
CA LEU A 6 -3.79 13.53 0.83
C LEU A 6 -4.70 13.06 1.97
N LYS A 7 -4.62 13.68 3.15
CA LYS A 7 -5.52 13.38 4.27
C LYS A 7 -6.97 13.70 3.93
N ALA A 8 -7.24 14.87 3.34
CA ALA A 8 -8.61 15.24 2.94
C ALA A 8 -9.21 14.27 1.91
N ILE A 9 -8.40 13.79 0.94
CA ILE A 9 -8.81 12.77 -0.01
C ILE A 9 -9.09 11.44 0.70
N ALA A 10 -8.22 11.01 1.62
CA ALA A 10 -8.39 9.79 2.39
C ALA A 10 -9.67 9.84 3.26
N GLU A 11 -9.95 10.96 3.93
CA GLU A 11 -11.16 11.16 4.72
C GLU A 11 -12.44 11.11 3.87
N LYS A 12 -12.43 11.74 2.70
CA LYS A 12 -13.55 11.65 1.76
C LYS A 12 -13.77 10.19 1.33
N LYS A 13 -12.69 9.48 1.03
CA LYS A 13 -12.77 8.09 0.57
C LYS A 13 -13.23 7.13 1.67
N ILE A 14 -12.84 7.37 2.93
CA ILE A 14 -13.36 6.64 4.09
C ILE A 14 -14.88 6.78 4.17
N LYS A 15 -15.43 8.00 4.03
CA LYS A 15 -16.89 8.22 4.07
C LYS A 15 -17.63 7.50 2.93
N GLU A 16 -17.04 7.44 1.75
CA GLU A 16 -17.60 6.68 0.62
C GLU A 16 -17.63 5.18 0.93
N LEU A 17 -16.53 4.63 1.46
CA LEU A 17 -16.42 3.22 1.82
C LEU A 17 -17.30 2.84 3.01
N GLU A 18 -17.50 3.72 3.99
CA GLU A 18 -18.44 3.49 5.11
C GLU A 18 -19.89 3.40 4.63
N LYS A 19 -20.27 4.18 3.60
CA LYS A 19 -21.57 4.04 2.94
C LYS A 19 -21.68 2.73 2.18
N GLU A 20 -20.63 2.34 1.46
CA GLU A 20 -20.57 1.04 0.78
C GLU A 20 -20.69 -0.14 1.75
N GLU A 21 -19.99 -0.10 2.90
CA GLU A 21 -20.10 -1.12 3.95
C GLU A 21 -21.53 -1.21 4.49
N ALA A 22 -22.20 -0.08 4.70
CA ALA A 22 -23.57 -0.04 5.16
C ALA A 22 -24.54 -0.68 4.14
N MET A 23 -24.37 -0.38 2.85
CA MET A 23 -25.16 -0.99 1.78
C MET A 23 -24.94 -2.50 1.68
N LEU A 24 -23.69 -2.96 1.77
CA LEU A 24 -23.37 -4.40 1.75
C LEU A 24 -23.95 -5.14 2.97
N LYS A 25 -23.96 -4.51 4.14
CA LYS A 25 -24.61 -5.07 5.34
C LYS A 25 -26.12 -5.19 5.17
N GLU A 26 -26.76 -4.21 4.54
CA GLU A 26 -28.18 -4.28 4.21
C GLU A 26 -28.47 -5.36 3.17
N GLU A 27 -27.65 -5.47 2.13
CA GLU A 27 -27.71 -6.54 1.12
C GLU A 27 -27.61 -7.92 1.76
N LEU A 28 -26.62 -8.13 2.64
CA LEU A 28 -26.42 -9.38 3.38
C LEU A 28 -27.64 -9.72 4.25
N LYS A 29 -28.16 -8.74 5.00
CA LYS A 29 -29.34 -8.94 5.84
C LYS A 29 -30.55 -9.38 5.02
N ASN A 30 -30.78 -8.73 3.88
CA ASN A 30 -31.89 -9.07 2.99
C ASN A 30 -31.71 -10.48 2.39
N LYS A 31 -30.48 -10.86 2.03
CA LYS A 31 -30.15 -12.21 1.57
C LYS A 31 -30.38 -13.27 2.64
N GLN A 32 -29.96 -13.02 3.88
CA GLN A 32 -30.18 -13.94 5.00
C GLN A 32 -31.66 -14.14 5.30
N LEU A 33 -32.47 -13.08 5.24
CA LEU A 33 -33.93 -13.16 5.40
C LEU A 33 -34.57 -13.98 4.27
N PHE A 34 -34.16 -13.75 3.03
CA PHE A 34 -34.62 -14.53 1.88
C PHE A 34 -34.25 -16.01 2.01
N ASN A 35 -33.00 -16.32 2.33
CA ASN A 35 -32.50 -17.69 2.47
C ASN A 35 -33.21 -18.44 3.60
N ALA A 36 -33.43 -17.79 4.75
CA ALA A 36 -34.19 -18.36 5.85
C ALA A 36 -35.64 -18.69 5.46
N SER A 37 -36.28 -17.81 4.68
CA SER A 37 -37.65 -18.01 4.19
C SER A 37 -37.72 -19.16 3.19
N ALA A 38 -36.78 -19.22 2.25
CA ALA A 38 -36.68 -20.29 1.27
C ALA A 38 -36.38 -21.65 1.92
N TRP A 39 -35.57 -21.68 2.98
CA TRP A 39 -35.33 -22.90 3.76
C TRP A 39 -36.60 -23.39 4.47
N ALA A 40 -37.41 -22.48 5.00
CA ALA A 40 -38.67 -22.83 5.65
C ALA A 40 -39.71 -23.37 4.65
N GLU A 41 -39.72 -22.88 3.41
CA GLU A 41 -40.71 -23.25 2.40
C GLU A 41 -40.31 -24.49 1.56
N TYR A 42 -39.05 -24.59 1.16
CA TYR A 42 -38.57 -25.60 0.19
C TYR A 42 -37.60 -26.63 0.79
N GLY A 43 -37.17 -26.45 2.05
CA GLY A 43 -36.17 -27.31 2.69
C GLY A 43 -34.75 -27.10 2.20
N SER A 44 -33.77 -27.62 2.94
CA SER A 44 -32.34 -27.38 2.70
C SER A 44 -31.78 -28.06 1.44
N GLU A 45 -32.44 -29.10 0.94
CA GLU A 45 -31.94 -29.94 -0.17
C GLU A 45 -31.93 -29.23 -1.52
N LEU A 46 -32.80 -28.23 -1.72
CA LEU A 46 -32.97 -27.56 -3.01
C LEU A 46 -32.15 -26.27 -3.15
N CYS A 47 -31.64 -25.68 -2.05
CA CYS A 47 -31.09 -24.32 -2.10
C CYS A 47 -29.82 -24.03 -1.26
N ALA A 48 -29.31 -24.97 -0.44
CA ALA A 48 -28.27 -24.64 0.54
C ALA A 48 -26.93 -24.16 -0.06
N GLY A 49 -26.47 -24.74 -1.18
CA GLY A 49 -25.11 -24.51 -1.70
C GLY A 49 -24.87 -23.12 -2.30
N SER A 50 -25.79 -22.62 -3.12
CA SER A 50 -25.68 -21.29 -3.74
C SER A 50 -25.95 -20.17 -2.74
N MET A 51 -26.92 -20.36 -1.84
CA MET A 51 -27.26 -19.40 -0.79
C MET A 51 -26.08 -19.09 0.13
N ILE A 52 -25.39 -20.13 0.62
CA ILE A 52 -24.21 -19.97 1.47
C ILE A 52 -23.07 -19.26 0.72
N ARG A 53 -22.90 -19.57 -0.58
CA ARG A 53 -21.86 -18.94 -1.40
C ARG A 53 -22.12 -17.44 -1.58
N GLU A 54 -23.34 -17.06 -1.92
CA GLU A 54 -23.72 -15.65 -2.09
C GLU A 54 -23.53 -14.84 -0.81
N GLU A 55 -23.94 -15.37 0.34
CA GLU A 55 -23.67 -14.73 1.64
C GLU A 55 -22.17 -14.57 1.89
N LYS A 56 -21.39 -15.63 1.63
CA LYS A 56 -19.93 -15.61 1.81
C LYS A 56 -19.26 -14.58 0.90
N ASP A 57 -19.73 -14.42 -0.32
CA ASP A 57 -19.21 -13.42 -1.26
C ASP A 57 -19.47 -12.00 -0.75
N ILE A 58 -20.67 -11.74 -0.20
CA ILE A 58 -20.99 -10.44 0.42
C ILE A 58 -20.12 -10.21 1.67
N TYR A 59 -19.93 -11.22 2.52
CA TYR A 59 -19.00 -11.14 3.66
C TYR A 59 -17.58 -10.77 3.22
N SER A 60 -17.05 -11.41 2.17
CA SER A 60 -15.73 -11.11 1.63
C SER A 60 -15.62 -9.66 1.17
N ARG A 61 -16.64 -9.16 0.46
CA ARG A 61 -16.70 -7.75 0.02
C ARG A 61 -16.70 -6.78 1.20
N ILE A 62 -17.43 -7.09 2.27
CA ILE A 62 -17.44 -6.28 3.51
C ILE A 62 -16.03 -6.23 4.12
N ASP A 63 -15.33 -7.35 4.21
CA ASP A 63 -13.99 -7.41 4.78
C ASP A 63 -12.96 -6.67 3.92
N GLU A 64 -13.07 -6.74 2.59
CA GLU A 64 -12.25 -5.92 1.70
C GLU A 64 -12.46 -4.43 1.92
N VAL A 65 -13.72 -3.98 2.06
CA VAL A 65 -14.05 -2.57 2.34
C VAL A 65 -13.48 -2.14 3.69
N ARG A 66 -13.61 -2.97 4.74
CA ARG A 66 -13.03 -2.71 6.06
C ARG A 66 -11.51 -2.59 6.03
N ASN A 67 -10.84 -3.46 5.29
CA ASN A 67 -9.39 -3.41 5.12
C ASN A 67 -8.96 -2.11 4.42
N LYS A 68 -9.67 -1.68 3.38
CA LYS A 68 -9.44 -0.40 2.71
C LYS A 68 -9.62 0.78 3.67
N ILE A 69 -10.68 0.79 4.47
CA ILE A 69 -10.92 1.83 5.49
C ILE A 69 -9.78 1.85 6.52
N ALA A 70 -9.35 0.69 7.01
CA ALA A 70 -8.28 0.58 7.99
C ALA A 70 -6.96 1.17 7.47
N LEU A 71 -6.58 0.86 6.23
CA LEU A 71 -5.39 1.43 5.59
C LEU A 71 -5.49 2.95 5.45
N LEU A 72 -6.63 3.47 5.00
CA LEU A 72 -6.82 4.93 4.88
C LEU A 72 -6.80 5.64 6.23
N ARG A 73 -7.28 5.00 7.31
CA ARG A 73 -7.17 5.55 8.67
C ARG A 73 -5.73 5.64 9.15
N LEU A 74 -4.84 4.73 8.72
CA LEU A 74 -3.41 4.84 9.02
C LEU A 74 -2.79 6.06 8.33
N VAL A 75 -3.24 6.40 7.12
CA VAL A 75 -2.83 7.62 6.41
C VAL A 75 -3.31 8.87 7.15
N VAL A 76 -4.60 8.93 7.48
CA VAL A 76 -5.20 10.09 8.17
C VAL A 76 -4.53 10.33 9.53
N SER A 77 -4.29 9.26 10.30
CA SER A 77 -3.60 9.34 11.60
C SER A 77 -2.09 9.63 11.50
N GLY A 78 -1.52 9.69 10.29
CA GLY A 78 -0.09 9.92 10.08
C GLY A 78 0.79 8.71 10.44
N LYS A 79 0.20 7.55 10.78
CA LYS A 79 0.94 6.31 11.04
C LYS A 79 1.51 5.70 9.76
N LEU A 80 0.86 5.94 8.62
CA LEU A 80 1.34 5.58 7.30
C LEU A 80 1.63 6.85 6.51
N ASP A 81 2.92 7.11 6.32
CA ASP A 81 3.41 8.28 5.61
C ASP A 81 3.66 7.92 4.13
N ILE A 82 2.72 8.27 3.26
CA ILE A 82 2.78 7.95 1.83
C ILE A 82 3.91 8.76 1.15
N SER A 83 4.22 9.96 1.67
CA SER A 83 5.32 10.78 1.17
C SER A 83 6.70 10.20 1.52
N ARG A 84 6.75 9.22 2.43
CA ARG A 84 8.00 8.57 2.85
C ARG A 84 8.65 7.79 1.72
N GLU A 85 7.87 7.15 0.85
CA GLU A 85 8.43 6.40 -0.28
C GLU A 85 9.20 7.33 -1.23
N GLU A 86 8.60 8.45 -1.62
CA GLU A 86 9.21 9.42 -2.53
C GLU A 86 10.46 10.07 -1.92
N ARG A 87 10.40 10.42 -0.62
CA ARG A 87 11.57 10.95 0.10
C ARG A 87 12.70 9.93 0.18
N LEU A 88 12.40 8.65 0.40
CA LEU A 88 13.40 7.60 0.41
C LEU A 88 14.03 7.38 -0.97
N LYS A 89 13.24 7.42 -2.05
CA LYS A 89 13.76 7.35 -3.43
C LYS A 89 14.70 8.51 -3.73
N ASN A 90 14.30 9.74 -3.41
CA ASN A 90 15.14 10.92 -3.63
C ASN A 90 16.43 10.85 -2.81
N LYS A 91 16.36 10.39 -1.55
CA LYS A 91 17.54 10.18 -0.72
C LYS A 91 18.48 9.11 -1.28
N ALA A 92 17.95 8.04 -1.85
CA ALA A 92 18.76 7.01 -2.49
C ALA A 92 19.50 7.54 -3.73
N ILE A 93 18.84 8.37 -4.55
CA ILE A 93 19.46 9.03 -5.71
C ILE A 93 20.59 9.95 -5.26
N GLU A 94 20.37 10.76 -4.22
CA GLU A 94 21.39 11.66 -3.67
C GLU A 94 22.64 10.89 -3.21
N ILE A 95 22.45 9.80 -2.46
CA ILE A 95 23.54 8.93 -2.00
C ILE A 95 24.30 8.32 -3.19
N SER A 96 23.59 7.87 -4.23
CA SER A 96 24.19 7.31 -5.44
C SER A 96 25.07 8.34 -6.17
N ASN A 97 24.61 9.59 -6.25
CA ASN A 97 25.37 10.69 -6.87
C ASN A 97 26.62 11.02 -6.04
N GLN A 98 26.49 11.06 -4.71
CA GLN A 98 27.62 11.25 -3.80
C GLN A 98 28.67 10.13 -3.94
N MET A 99 28.24 8.86 -3.98
CA MET A 99 29.14 7.72 -4.22
C MET A 99 29.88 7.84 -5.55
N SER A 100 29.19 8.26 -6.61
CA SER A 100 29.80 8.44 -7.93
C SER A 100 30.89 9.53 -7.90
N GLY A 101 30.65 10.64 -7.20
CA GLY A 101 31.65 11.70 -7.00
C GLY A 101 32.84 11.28 -6.13
N LEU A 102 32.61 10.45 -5.11
CA LEU A 102 33.69 9.89 -4.30
C LEU A 102 34.56 8.91 -5.10
N LEU A 103 33.94 8.08 -5.96
CA LEU A 103 34.67 7.15 -6.83
C LEU A 103 35.55 7.88 -7.86
N SER A 104 35.07 8.98 -8.45
CA SER A 104 35.88 9.77 -9.36
C SER A 104 37.06 10.44 -8.64
N SER A 105 36.83 10.92 -7.42
CA SER A 105 37.88 11.51 -6.57
C SER A 105 38.93 10.47 -6.16
N LEU A 106 38.51 9.26 -5.80
CA LEU A 106 39.41 8.15 -5.48
C LEU A 106 40.32 7.82 -6.67
N LYS A 107 39.75 7.78 -7.88
CA LYS A 107 40.51 7.53 -9.11
C LYS A 107 41.60 8.58 -9.35
N LEU A 108 41.30 9.86 -9.12
CA LEU A 108 42.29 10.93 -9.25
C LEU A 108 43.46 10.74 -8.27
N VAL A 109 43.16 10.37 -7.02
CA VAL A 109 44.19 10.08 -6.02
C VAL A 109 45.03 8.87 -6.41
N ASP A 110 44.40 7.81 -6.91
CA ASP A 110 45.11 6.61 -7.39
C ASP A 110 46.04 6.92 -8.57
N ASP A 111 45.57 7.74 -9.52
CA ASP A 111 46.36 8.18 -10.68
C ASP A 111 47.56 9.03 -10.23
N GLU A 112 47.36 9.97 -9.30
CA GLU A 112 48.43 10.82 -8.74
C GLU A 112 49.47 10.00 -7.96
N LEU A 113 49.03 9.03 -7.14
CA LEU A 113 49.92 8.10 -6.44
C LEU A 113 50.74 7.26 -7.41
N LEU A 114 50.16 6.85 -8.55
CA LEU A 114 50.86 6.11 -9.59
C LEU A 114 51.96 6.96 -10.22
N GLU A 115 51.69 8.23 -10.53
CA GLU A 115 52.69 9.17 -11.06
C GLU A 115 53.83 9.41 -10.08
N LEU A 116 53.52 9.66 -8.80
CA LEU A 116 54.53 9.82 -7.75
C LEU A 116 55.41 8.57 -7.59
N ARG A 117 54.82 7.37 -7.68
CA ARG A 117 55.59 6.10 -7.67
C ARG A 117 56.53 5.99 -8.87
N LYS A 118 56.09 6.38 -10.07
CA LYS A 118 56.94 6.38 -11.27
C LYS A 118 58.13 7.33 -11.09
N ILE A 119 57.89 8.55 -10.63
CA ILE A 119 58.96 9.55 -10.39
C ILE A 119 59.94 9.03 -9.34
N LYS A 120 59.44 8.50 -8.23
CA LYS A 120 60.29 7.94 -7.16
C LYS A 120 61.20 6.81 -7.65
N ASN A 121 60.70 5.96 -8.55
CA ASN A 121 61.51 4.88 -9.15
C ASN A 121 62.57 5.38 -10.14
N LEU A 122 62.40 6.55 -10.75
CA LEU A 122 63.39 7.15 -11.65
C LEU A 122 64.53 7.87 -10.89
N LEU A 123 64.25 8.31 -9.66
CA LEU A 123 65.21 9.02 -8.81
C LEU A 123 66.06 8.10 -7.93
N ASN A 124 65.69 6.83 -7.82
CA ASN A 124 66.45 5.77 -7.14
C ASN A 124 67.28 4.97 -8.15
#